data_AF-A0A382UP59-F1
#
_entry.id   AF-A0A382UP59-F1
#
_cell.length_a   1.000
_cell.length_b   1.000
_cell.length_c   1.000
_cell.angle_alpha   90.00
_cell.angle_beta   90.00
_cell.angle_gamma   90.00
#
_symmetry.space_group_name_H-M   'P 1'
#
loop_
_entity.id
_entity.type
_entity.pdbx_description
1 polymer ?
#
loop_
_entity_poly.entity_id
_entity_poly.type
_entity_poly.pdbx_seq_one_letter_code
_entity_poly.pdbx_strand_id
1 'polypeptide(L)'
;MIGECLNQDSPFGVVLIKEGLEIGDPAEPERIGTSTRILRSEVLDQGRLNIMTKGERRFEIEEITQRVPHVVGRVRYLVEIEGQGCSELVPQINDEYVELVRNLTALTGGYTSRVEIPEDPIELSYAIAANLNLEPPLRQSLLVTETAATRLADLIPMLRQGNEAMRKRIEEQNPFQGPRLN
;
A
#
# COMPACT_ATOMS: atom_id res chain seq x y z
N MET A 1 -13.40 -19.86 1.64
CA MET A 1 -12.70 -18.67 1.11
C MET A 1 -11.18 -18.85 1.15
N ILE A 2 -10.42 -18.46 2.18
CA ILE A 2 -8.94 -18.47 2.11
C ILE A 2 -8.33 -19.84 1.77
N GLY A 3 -8.84 -20.93 2.37
CA GLY A 3 -8.39 -22.28 2.01
C GLY A 3 -8.67 -22.66 0.54
N GLU A 4 -9.74 -22.15 -0.06
CA GLU A 4 -10.04 -22.35 -1.48
C GLU A 4 -9.09 -21.54 -2.36
N CYS A 5 -8.79 -20.29 -1.98
CA CYS A 5 -7.80 -19.45 -2.67
C CYS A 5 -6.43 -20.11 -2.71
N LEU A 6 -6.00 -20.71 -1.59
CA LEU A 6 -4.74 -21.47 -1.52
C LEU A 6 -4.76 -22.72 -2.41
N ASN A 7 -5.85 -23.47 -2.41
CA ASN A 7 -5.95 -24.71 -3.17
C ASN A 7 -6.05 -24.49 -4.69
N GLN A 8 -6.64 -23.37 -5.11
CA GLN A 8 -6.92 -23.07 -6.52
C GLN A 8 -5.98 -22.02 -7.12
N ASP A 9 -5.04 -21.49 -6.33
CA ASP A 9 -4.20 -20.33 -6.67
C ASP A 9 -5.01 -19.14 -7.20
N SER A 10 -6.21 -18.94 -6.64
CA SER A 10 -7.15 -17.91 -7.08
C SER A 10 -7.01 -16.64 -6.25
N PRO A 11 -7.09 -15.45 -6.88
CA PRO A 11 -7.06 -14.19 -6.16
C PRO A 11 -8.38 -13.97 -5.38
N PHE A 12 -8.31 -13.14 -4.35
CA PHE A 12 -9.49 -12.64 -3.64
C PHE A 12 -9.47 -11.12 -3.55
N GLY A 13 -10.62 -10.50 -3.27
CA GLY A 13 -10.73 -9.05 -3.16
C GLY A 13 -10.49 -8.56 -1.73
N VAL A 14 -9.73 -7.47 -1.59
CA VAL A 14 -9.59 -6.72 -0.34
C VAL A 14 -10.21 -5.34 -0.55
N VAL A 15 -11.12 -4.96 0.34
CA VAL A 15 -11.85 -3.69 0.32
C VAL A 15 -11.81 -3.09 1.73
N LEU A 16 -11.65 -1.77 1.82
CA LEU A 16 -11.75 -1.08 3.09
C LEU A 16 -13.20 -1.12 3.57
N ILE A 17 -13.40 -1.23 4.89
CA ILE A 17 -14.73 -1.08 5.48
C ILE A 17 -15.06 0.40 5.59
N LYS A 18 -16.16 0.80 4.97
CA LYS A 18 -16.67 2.17 5.02
C LYS A 18 -17.44 2.41 6.32
N GLU A 19 -18.35 1.50 6.66
CA GLU A 19 -19.16 1.55 7.88
C GLU A 19 -19.32 0.14 8.46
N GLY A 20 -19.31 0.05 9.80
CA GLY A 20 -19.40 -1.23 10.53
C GLY A 20 -18.06 -1.69 11.12
N LEU A 21 -18.07 -2.88 11.72
CA LEU A 21 -16.90 -3.53 12.30
C LEU A 21 -16.44 -4.67 11.39
N GLU A 22 -15.14 -4.97 11.40
CA GLU A 22 -14.57 -6.12 10.68
C GLU A 22 -15.15 -7.48 11.12
N ILE A 23 -15.79 -7.52 12.29
CA ILE A 23 -16.34 -8.73 12.90
C ILE A 23 -17.80 -8.47 13.29
N GLY A 24 -18.71 -9.32 12.80
CA GLY A 24 -20.12 -9.31 13.19
C GLY A 24 -21.06 -9.04 12.01
N ASP A 25 -21.89 -8.00 12.14
CA ASP A 25 -22.87 -7.63 11.11
C ASP A 25 -22.18 -7.26 9.79
N PRO A 26 -22.85 -7.43 8.63
CA PRO A 26 -22.24 -7.18 7.34
C PRO A 26 -21.81 -5.71 7.22
N ALA A 27 -20.51 -5.47 7.35
CA ALA A 27 -19.91 -4.16 7.11
C ALA A 27 -20.21 -3.70 5.68
N GLU A 28 -20.44 -2.41 5.50
CA GLU A 28 -20.58 -1.82 4.19
C GLU A 28 -19.18 -1.54 3.63
N PRO A 29 -18.78 -2.21 2.52
CA PRO A 29 -17.45 -2.04 1.96
C PRO A 29 -17.37 -0.77 1.12
N GLU A 30 -16.16 -0.25 0.98
CA GLU A 30 -15.85 0.71 -0.07
C GLU A 30 -16.06 0.10 -1.46
N ARG A 31 -16.47 0.95 -2.41
CA ARG A 31 -16.78 0.52 -3.78
C ARG A 31 -15.57 0.02 -4.56
N ILE A 32 -14.40 0.59 -4.29
CA ILE A 32 -13.14 0.25 -4.98
C ILE A 32 -12.23 -0.50 -4.01
N GLY A 33 -11.74 -1.65 -4.46
CA GLY A 33 -10.78 -2.48 -3.75
C GLY A 33 -9.64 -2.94 -4.64
N THR A 34 -8.83 -3.84 -4.09
CA THR A 34 -7.66 -4.44 -4.75
C THR A 34 -7.78 -5.94 -4.74
N SER A 35 -7.68 -6.58 -5.91
CA SER A 35 -7.51 -8.03 -5.98
C SER A 35 -6.12 -8.38 -5.47
N THR A 36 -6.00 -9.45 -4.70
CA THR A 36 -4.74 -9.86 -4.10
C THR A 36 -4.56 -11.37 -4.24
N ARG A 37 -3.31 -11.81 -4.41
CA ARG A 37 -2.94 -13.23 -4.41
C ARG A 37 -2.12 -13.55 -3.16
N ILE A 38 -2.32 -14.74 -2.61
CA ILE A 38 -1.55 -15.23 -1.47
C ILE A 38 -0.16 -15.66 -1.97
N LEU A 39 0.90 -15.08 -1.39
CA LEU A 39 2.29 -15.45 -1.67
C LEU A 39 2.80 -16.50 -0.70
N ARG A 40 2.42 -16.40 0.57
CA ARG A 40 2.81 -17.33 1.64
C ARG A 40 1.68 -17.46 2.64
N SER A 41 1.59 -18.63 3.25
CA SER A 41 0.69 -18.89 4.37
C SER A 41 1.38 -19.72 5.43
N GLU A 42 1.17 -19.37 6.69
CA GLU A 42 1.65 -20.10 7.85
C GLU A 42 0.46 -20.43 8.76
N VAL A 43 0.26 -21.73 9.02
CA VAL A 43 -0.77 -22.19 9.95
C VAL A 43 -0.23 -22.03 11.36
N LEU A 44 -1.02 -21.37 12.20
CA LEU A 44 -0.73 -21.16 13.60
C LEU A 44 -1.64 -22.03 14.48
N ASP A 45 -1.34 -22.04 15.77
CA ASP A 45 -2.19 -22.68 16.77
C ASP A 45 -3.63 -22.17 16.72
N GLN A 46 -4.56 -23.07 17.06
CA GLN A 46 -6.01 -22.83 17.14
C GLN A 46 -6.66 -22.50 15.78
N GLY A 47 -6.10 -23.00 14.68
CA GLY A 47 -6.71 -22.84 13.34
C GLY A 47 -6.58 -21.43 12.77
N ARG A 48 -5.68 -20.62 13.34
CA ARG A 48 -5.35 -19.30 12.80
C ARG A 48 -4.38 -19.43 11.64
N LEU A 49 -4.36 -18.42 10.77
CA LEU A 49 -3.51 -18.39 9.60
C LEU A 49 -2.87 -17.01 9.48
N ASN A 50 -1.55 -16.97 9.37
CA ASN A 50 -0.85 -15.80 8.86
C ASN A 50 -0.75 -15.92 7.34
N ILE A 51 -1.15 -14.89 6.61
CA ILE A 51 -1.00 -14.84 5.15
C ILE A 51 -0.23 -13.59 4.75
N MET A 52 0.65 -13.78 3.77
CA MET A 52 1.29 -12.69 3.06
C MET A 52 0.71 -12.64 1.67
N THR A 53 0.24 -11.47 1.24
CA THR A 53 -0.44 -11.30 -0.04
C THR A 53 0.21 -10.21 -0.87
N LYS A 54 0.00 -10.25 -2.18
CA LYS A 54 0.42 -9.22 -3.14
C LYS A 54 -0.80 -8.69 -3.86
N GLY A 55 -1.05 -7.40 -3.72
CA GLY A 55 -2.06 -6.70 -4.51
C GLY A 55 -1.72 -6.75 -6.01
N GLU A 56 -2.74 -6.95 -6.84
CA GLU A 56 -2.59 -7.12 -8.29
C GLU A 56 -3.30 -6.02 -9.08
N ARG A 57 -4.62 -5.88 -8.94
CA ARG A 57 -5.41 -4.94 -9.76
C ARG A 57 -6.49 -4.27 -8.94
N ARG A 58 -6.76 -3.00 -9.25
CA ARG A 58 -7.95 -2.34 -8.73
C ARG A 58 -9.21 -2.90 -9.39
N PHE A 59 -10.27 -2.98 -8.62
CA PHE A 59 -11.59 -3.31 -9.11
C PHE A 59 -12.65 -2.43 -8.47
N GLU A 60 -13.77 -2.28 -9.16
CA GLU A 60 -15.01 -1.72 -8.61
C GLU A 60 -16.02 -2.84 -8.37
N ILE A 61 -16.68 -2.84 -7.21
CA ILE A 61 -17.81 -3.72 -6.91
C ILE A 61 -19.01 -3.25 -7.73
N GLU A 62 -19.48 -4.11 -8.64
CA GLU A 62 -20.71 -3.86 -9.40
C GLU A 62 -21.94 -4.32 -8.62
N GLU A 63 -21.82 -5.45 -7.92
CA GLU A 63 -22.94 -6.08 -7.22
C GLU A 63 -22.45 -7.03 -6.13
N ILE A 64 -23.10 -7.03 -4.96
CA ILE A 64 -22.88 -8.02 -3.90
C ILE A 64 -23.94 -9.11 -4.02
N THR A 65 -23.51 -10.34 -4.30
CA THR A 65 -24.40 -11.49 -4.50
C THR A 65 -24.56 -12.35 -3.25
N GLN A 66 -23.64 -12.23 -2.29
CA GLN A 66 -23.66 -12.95 -1.01
C GLN A 66 -23.00 -12.10 0.07
N ARG A 67 -23.51 -12.17 1.32
CA ARG A 67 -22.88 -11.52 2.49
C ARG A 67 -22.34 -12.52 3.53
N VAL A 68 -22.91 -13.72 3.61
CA VAL A 68 -22.60 -14.75 4.61
C VAL A 68 -22.34 -16.08 3.90
N PRO A 69 -21.35 -16.90 4.33
CA PRO A 69 -20.44 -16.70 5.47
C PRO A 69 -19.30 -15.72 5.21
N HIS A 70 -19.17 -15.25 3.96
CA HIS A 70 -18.27 -14.17 3.55
C HIS A 70 -18.91 -13.44 2.38
N VAL A 71 -18.46 -12.21 2.15
CA VAL A 71 -18.93 -11.37 1.05
C VAL A 71 -18.44 -11.93 -0.29
N VAL A 72 -19.37 -12.08 -1.23
CA VAL A 72 -19.09 -12.41 -2.63
C VAL A 72 -19.83 -11.40 -3.50
N GLY A 73 -19.17 -10.94 -4.55
CA GLY A 73 -19.74 -9.97 -5.46
C GLY A 73 -19.14 -10.07 -6.85
N ARG A 74 -19.86 -9.51 -7.82
CA ARG A 74 -19.37 -9.28 -9.16
C ARG A 74 -18.59 -7.98 -9.19
N VAL A 75 -17.41 -8.02 -9.80
CA VAL A 75 -16.48 -6.90 -9.85
C VAL A 75 -16.05 -6.63 -11.28
N ARG A 76 -15.72 -5.37 -11.55
CA ARG A 76 -15.11 -4.92 -12.80
C ARG A 76 -13.70 -4.42 -12.51
N TYR A 77 -12.70 -5.00 -13.17
CA TYR A 77 -11.34 -4.50 -13.06
C TYR A 77 -11.22 -3.11 -13.68
N LEU A 78 -10.53 -2.21 -12.97
CA LEU A 78 -10.25 -0.86 -13.43
C LEU A 78 -8.99 -0.86 -14.29
N VAL A 79 -8.95 0.03 -15.27
CA VAL A 79 -7.77 0.25 -16.11
C VAL A 79 -6.85 1.21 -15.38
N GLU A 80 -5.56 0.91 -15.37
CA GLU A 80 -4.55 1.85 -14.87
C GLU A 80 -4.18 2.83 -15.98
N ILE A 81 -4.22 4.12 -15.63
CA ILE A 81 -3.97 5.23 -16.56
C ILE A 81 -2.80 6.02 -15.99
N GLU A 82 -1.75 6.23 -16.76
CA GLU A 82 -0.65 7.10 -16.31
C GLU A 82 -1.15 8.53 -16.10
N GLY A 83 -1.81 9.11 -17.10
CA GLY A 83 -2.25 10.50 -17.09
C GLY A 83 -1.19 11.46 -17.62
N GLN A 84 -1.60 12.71 -17.87
CA GLN A 84 -0.70 13.72 -18.43
C GLN A 84 0.29 14.25 -17.37
N GLY A 85 1.57 14.39 -17.73
CA GLY A 85 2.58 15.01 -16.87
C GLY A 85 3.36 14.05 -15.95
N CYS A 86 3.14 12.73 -16.06
CA CYS A 86 3.90 11.74 -15.27
C CYS A 86 5.42 11.88 -15.43
N SER A 87 5.90 12.09 -16.65
CA SER A 87 7.33 12.22 -16.96
C SER A 87 8.02 13.38 -16.22
N GLU A 88 7.27 14.43 -15.87
CA GLU A 88 7.77 15.57 -15.12
C GLU A 88 7.71 15.35 -13.61
N LEU A 89 6.77 14.53 -13.13
CA LEU A 89 6.57 14.21 -11.72
C LEU A 89 7.53 13.14 -11.21
N VAL A 90 7.86 12.13 -12.03
CA VAL A 90 8.75 11.02 -11.63
C VAL A 90 10.11 11.53 -11.13
N PRO A 91 10.83 12.42 -11.83
CA PRO A 91 12.10 12.95 -11.31
C PRO A 91 11.94 13.69 -9.98
N GLN A 92 10.83 14.41 -9.80
CA GLN A 92 10.59 15.19 -8.57
C GLN A 92 10.35 14.32 -7.34
N ILE A 93 9.77 13.13 -7.53
CA ILE A 93 9.41 12.23 -6.42
C ILE A 93 10.51 11.20 -6.14
N ASN A 94 11.39 10.91 -7.11
CA ASN A 94 12.45 9.92 -6.97
C ASN A 94 13.40 10.23 -5.81
N ASP A 95 13.88 11.47 -5.70
CA ASP A 95 14.80 11.87 -4.62
C ASP A 95 14.14 11.70 -3.24
N GLU A 96 12.88 12.11 -3.12
CA GLU A 96 12.10 11.97 -1.90
C GLU A 96 11.82 10.50 -1.56
N TYR A 97 11.60 9.64 -2.57
CA TYR A 97 11.37 8.22 -2.37
C TYR A 97 12.65 7.49 -1.95
N VAL A 98 13.78 7.83 -2.56
CA VAL A 98 15.11 7.33 -2.13
C VAL A 98 15.36 7.70 -0.68
N GLU A 99 15.01 8.94 -0.29
CA GLU A 99 15.13 9.37 1.09
C GLU A 99 14.22 8.57 2.04
N LEU A 100 12.96 8.32 1.67
CA LEU A 100 12.04 7.49 2.43
C LEU A 100 12.63 6.09 2.70
N VAL A 101 13.12 5.42 1.67
CA VAL A 101 13.68 4.06 1.82
C VAL A 101 14.93 4.07 2.69
N ARG A 102 15.79 5.09 2.57
CA ARG A 102 16.96 5.26 3.45
C ARG A 102 16.56 5.47 4.90
N ASN A 103 15.58 6.33 5.16
CA ASN A 103 15.07 6.61 6.51
C ASN A 103 14.45 5.36 7.15
N LEU A 104 13.63 4.61 6.40
CA LEU A 104 13.06 3.33 6.85
C LEU A 104 14.15 2.30 7.19
N THR A 105 15.19 2.21 6.36
CA THR A 105 16.33 1.32 6.58
C THR A 105 17.10 1.72 7.86
N ALA A 106 17.33 3.00 8.07
CA ALA A 106 18.02 3.50 9.26
C ALA A 106 17.25 3.21 10.56
N LEU A 107 15.92 3.39 10.56
CA LEU A 107 15.05 3.11 11.70
C LEU A 107 15.01 1.61 12.06
N THR A 108 15.17 0.73 11.07
CA THR A 108 15.17 -0.72 11.25
C THR A 108 16.56 -1.31 11.54
N GLY A 109 17.60 -0.46 11.60
CA GLY A 109 18.99 -0.88 11.81
C GLY A 109 19.62 -1.62 10.63
N GLY A 110 18.99 -1.55 9.44
CA GLY A 110 19.49 -2.16 8.21
C GLY A 110 20.49 -1.28 7.46
N TYR A 111 20.97 -1.79 6.32
CA TYR A 111 21.73 -1.01 5.33
C TYR A 111 21.22 -1.33 3.93
N THR A 112 20.96 -0.29 3.13
CA THR A 112 20.47 -0.41 1.75
C THR A 112 21.51 0.22 0.83
N SER A 113 22.21 -0.60 0.06
CA SER A 113 23.25 -0.16 -0.89
C SER A 113 22.68 0.48 -2.15
N ARG A 114 21.46 0.10 -2.54
CA ARG A 114 20.76 0.65 -3.71
C ARG A 114 19.25 0.60 -3.48
N VAL A 115 18.59 1.74 -3.67
CA VAL A 115 17.12 1.81 -3.73
C VAL A 115 16.73 1.54 -5.17
N GLU A 116 15.94 0.50 -5.40
CA GLU A 116 15.32 0.24 -6.69
C GLU A 116 14.06 1.10 -6.80
N ILE A 117 14.05 1.99 -7.79
CA ILE A 117 12.92 2.88 -8.05
C ILE A 117 12.19 2.30 -9.26
N PRO A 118 10.88 2.00 -9.16
CA PRO A 118 10.09 1.60 -10.31
C PRO A 118 10.13 2.66 -11.42
N GLU A 119 10.36 2.25 -12.66
CA GLU A 119 10.36 3.15 -13.82
C GLU A 119 8.93 3.49 -14.28
N ASP A 120 7.98 2.56 -14.09
CA ASP A 120 6.56 2.79 -14.38
C ASP A 120 5.95 3.75 -13.33
N PRO A 121 5.41 4.91 -13.74
CA PRO A 121 4.75 5.86 -12.84
C PRO A 121 3.61 5.22 -12.02
N ILE A 122 2.88 4.25 -12.59
CA ILE A 122 1.79 3.56 -11.90
C ILE A 122 2.37 2.74 -10.75
N GLU A 123 3.35 1.88 -11.02
CA GLU A 123 4.02 1.07 -9.98
C GLU A 123 4.68 1.95 -8.92
N LEU A 124 5.37 3.02 -9.33
CA LEU A 124 6.01 3.97 -8.43
C LEU A 124 5.00 4.59 -7.45
N SER A 125 3.84 5.01 -7.95
CA SER A 125 2.80 5.62 -7.13
C SER A 125 2.30 4.68 -6.02
N TYR A 126 2.15 3.38 -6.33
CA TYR A 126 1.74 2.37 -5.35
C TYR A 126 2.88 2.01 -4.39
N ALA A 127 4.11 1.91 -4.88
CA ALA A 127 5.29 1.64 -4.06
C ALA A 127 5.47 2.73 -2.99
N ILE A 128 5.31 4.00 -3.35
CA ILE A 128 5.37 5.13 -2.41
C ILE A 128 4.23 5.04 -1.40
N ALA A 129 2.99 4.88 -1.85
CA ALA A 129 1.81 4.80 -0.96
C ALA A 129 1.89 3.62 0.03
N ALA A 130 2.48 2.49 -0.39
CA ALA A 130 2.67 1.31 0.45
C ALA A 130 3.70 1.54 1.58
N ASN A 131 4.73 2.34 1.33
CA ASN A 131 5.80 2.62 2.31
C ASN A 131 5.48 3.80 3.24
N LEU A 132 4.54 4.67 2.87
CA LEU A 132 4.08 5.76 3.74
C LEU A 132 3.11 5.25 4.81
N ASN A 133 3.22 5.78 6.02
CA ASN A 133 2.27 5.51 7.10
C ASN A 133 1.04 6.43 6.98
N LEU A 134 0.13 6.07 6.07
CA LEU A 134 -1.10 6.83 5.80
C LEU A 134 -2.30 6.21 6.52
N GLU A 135 -3.19 7.08 7.02
CA GLU A 135 -4.48 6.68 7.58
C GLU A 135 -5.37 6.02 6.52
N PRO A 136 -6.24 5.05 6.89
CA PRO A 136 -7.04 4.30 5.93
C PRO A 136 -7.89 5.15 4.96
N PRO A 137 -8.57 6.24 5.38
CA PRO A 137 -9.34 7.08 4.45
C PRO A 137 -8.47 7.72 3.36
N LEU A 138 -7.22 8.08 3.70
CA LEU A 138 -6.29 8.67 2.74
C LEU A 138 -5.77 7.62 1.76
N ARG A 139 -5.48 6.40 2.24
CA ARG A 139 -5.15 5.26 1.36
C ARG A 139 -6.28 4.96 0.39
N GLN A 140 -7.52 4.98 0.88
CA GLN A 140 -8.69 4.77 0.03
C GLN A 140 -8.82 5.88 -1.02
N SER A 141 -8.61 7.15 -0.65
CA SER A 141 -8.63 8.25 -1.61
C SER A 141 -7.60 8.04 -2.73
N LEU A 142 -6.36 7.66 -2.39
CA LEU A 142 -5.31 7.39 -3.37
C LEU A 142 -5.63 6.17 -4.26
N LEU A 143 -6.29 5.16 -3.69
CA LEU A 143 -6.74 3.97 -4.42
C LEU A 143 -7.83 4.31 -5.44
N VAL A 144 -8.72 5.24 -5.09
CA VAL A 144 -9.80 5.72 -5.96
C VAL A 144 -9.26 6.66 -7.06
N THR A 145 -8.15 7.36 -6.82
CA THR A 145 -7.53 8.25 -7.82
C THR A 145 -7.27 7.52 -9.14
N GLU A 146 -7.84 8.07 -10.22
CA GLU A 146 -7.89 7.42 -11.53
C GLU A 146 -6.52 7.28 -12.17
N THR A 147 -5.74 8.38 -12.19
CA THR A 147 -4.45 8.45 -12.88
C THR A 147 -3.25 8.39 -11.95
N ALA A 148 -2.14 7.83 -12.42
CA ALA A 148 -0.87 7.84 -11.70
C ALA A 148 -0.35 9.27 -11.52
N ALA A 149 -0.51 10.16 -12.51
CA ALA A 149 -0.08 11.55 -12.44
C ALA A 149 -0.72 12.28 -11.26
N THR A 150 -2.05 12.17 -11.11
CA THR A 150 -2.76 12.76 -9.96
C THR A 150 -2.31 12.11 -8.66
N ARG A 151 -2.20 10.78 -8.62
CA ARG A 151 -1.76 10.06 -7.41
C ARG A 151 -0.35 10.47 -6.98
N LEU A 152 0.58 10.60 -7.92
CA LEU A 152 1.95 11.07 -7.67
C LEU A 152 1.95 12.52 -7.17
N ALA A 153 1.19 13.40 -7.81
CA ALA A 153 1.07 14.79 -7.38
C ALA A 153 0.56 14.92 -5.93
N ASP A 154 -0.44 14.13 -5.56
CA ASP A 154 -0.97 14.07 -4.19
C ASP A 154 0.07 13.49 -3.20
N LEU A 155 0.85 12.50 -3.64
CA LEU A 155 1.86 11.84 -2.81
C LEU A 155 3.08 12.72 -2.52
N ILE A 156 3.50 13.62 -3.41
CA ILE A 156 4.68 14.48 -3.23
C ILE A 156 4.67 15.23 -1.88
N PRO A 157 3.63 16.01 -1.52
CA PRO A 157 3.61 16.72 -0.24
C PRO A 157 3.56 15.76 0.95
N MET A 158 2.85 14.62 0.84
CA MET A 158 2.77 13.62 1.90
C MET A 158 4.12 12.95 2.17
N LEU A 159 4.86 12.64 1.10
CA LEU A 159 6.17 12.02 1.15
C LEU A 159 7.19 12.96 1.81
N ARG A 160 7.20 14.23 1.42
CA ARG A 160 8.03 15.28 2.03
C ARG A 160 7.78 15.40 3.53
N GLN A 161 6.52 15.48 3.92
CA GLN A 161 6.12 15.56 5.33
C GLN A 161 6.53 14.30 6.10
N GLY A 162 6.35 13.12 5.48
CA GLY A 162 6.76 11.83 6.05
C GLY A 162 8.27 11.76 6.29
N ASN A 163 9.08 12.17 5.30
CA ASN A 163 10.54 12.27 5.41
C ASN A 163 10.97 13.20 6.54
N GLU A 164 10.38 14.40 6.63
CA GLU A 164 10.68 15.33 7.71
C GLU A 164 10.37 14.75 9.09
N ALA A 165 9.22 14.08 9.24
CA ALA A 165 8.84 13.46 10.50
C ALA A 165 9.78 12.31 10.88
N MET A 166 10.22 11.48 9.92
CA MET A 166 11.18 10.41 10.19
C MET A 166 12.55 10.96 10.57
N ARG A 167 13.05 12.00 9.88
CA ARG A 167 14.33 12.63 10.24
C ARG A 167 14.35 13.11 11.69
N LYS A 168 13.30 13.82 12.12
CA LYS A 168 13.15 14.26 13.53
C LYS A 168 13.21 13.08 14.51
N ARG A 169 12.51 11.98 14.20
CA ARG A 169 12.55 10.76 15.03
C ARG A 169 13.93 10.10 15.08
N ILE A 170 14.64 10.07 13.96
CA ILE A 170 16.00 9.51 13.88
C ILE A 170 16.97 10.36 14.72
N GLU A 171 16.86 11.68 14.67
CA GLU A 171 17.64 12.62 15.48
C GLU A 171 17.36 12.44 16.98
N GLU A 172 16.09 12.32 17.37
CA GLU A 172 15.68 12.07 18.75
C GLU A 172 16.19 10.73 19.30
N GLN A 173 16.22 9.69 18.45
CA GLN A 173 16.71 8.35 18.83
C GLN A 173 18.26 8.26 18.85
N ASN A 174 18.96 9.15 18.15
CA ASN A 174 20.43 9.20 18.11
C ASN A 174 20.99 10.57 18.54
N PRO A 175 20.86 10.95 19.84
CA PRO A 175 21.30 12.25 20.34
C PRO A 175 22.83 12.47 20.32
N PHE A 176 23.63 11.46 19.99
CA PHE A 176 25.09 11.53 19.96
C PHE A 176 25.64 11.35 18.54
N GLN A 177 25.45 12.36 17.67
CA GLN A 177 26.36 12.59 16.55
C GLN A 177 27.49 13.54 16.97
N GLY A 178 28.32 13.10 17.92
CA GLY A 178 29.61 13.73 18.17
C GLY A 178 30.59 13.39 17.05
N PRO A 179 31.61 14.22 16.78
CA PRO A 179 32.59 13.93 15.73
C PRO A 179 33.23 12.58 16.00
N ARG A 180 33.18 11.67 15.01
CA ARG A 180 33.98 10.44 15.04
C ARG A 180 35.45 10.88 15.11
N LEU A 181 36.06 10.73 16.28
CA LEU A 181 37.50 10.91 16.47
C LEU A 181 38.20 9.90 15.56
N ASN A 182 38.89 10.42 14.55
CA ASN A 182 39.93 9.70 13.82
C ASN A 182 41.13 9.43 14.73
#